data_AF-A0A969JTR7-F1
#
_entry.id   AF-A0A969JTR7-F1
#
_cell.length_a   1.000
_cell.length_b   1.000
_cell.length_c   1.000
_cell.angle_alpha   90.00
_cell.angle_beta   90.00
_cell.angle_gamma   90.00
#
_symmetry.space_group_name_H-M   'P 1'
#
loop_
_entity.id
_entity.type
_entity.pdbx_description
1 polymer ?
#
loop_
_entity_poly.entity_id
_entity_poly.type
_entity_poly.pdbx_seq_one_letter_code
_entity_poly.pdbx_strand_id
1 'polypeptide(L)'
;MVNRFTYIFALLFGGIVLNPQVLADPLSSWNDTAPKKALIAFVTRVTQELSPDFVPAPERIAVFDNDGTLWPENPVPTQLAFAFDEVKRLAPFHPDWQADQYMQAVLTGDTATLLADHHAGLMRVLGLTHAGMSTDEFKLRVEVWLATAKHPRFGKPYTEVIYQPMLEVLDYLRANGFKTFIVSGGGADFMRVWSERVYGIPPEQVIGSTALPKFELRAGNPVLIKTTDHLFVDDKAGKPVGIHQFIGRRPIASFGNSDGDLAMLQYTTIGNPRPSFGLIVHHTDSAREYAYDAEPQSSGKLVDALSEAPQRGWVVASMKDDWKQIWPVKKTATVEEEPFTLPGTEWQVKEIAGKQAEAKGKALIRFEEDGRVTGHTGCNPFTGTATLADDKLKFGPLATTRRACKPELLQQAVKFLEVSEQVRRFVVDKNGQVQLLNSSGKSMLRLSPILEEKPA
;
A
#
# COMPACT_ATOMS: atom_id res chain seq x y z
N MET A 1 -45.72 -76.30 26.23
CA MET A 1 -45.54 -75.32 25.14
C MET A 1 -45.16 -74.01 25.83
N VAL A 2 -43.88 -73.70 26.05
CA VAL A 2 -42.94 -73.00 25.13
C VAL A 2 -43.58 -71.70 24.61
N ASN A 3 -43.09 -70.48 24.79
CA ASN A 3 -41.87 -69.93 25.41
C ASN A 3 -42.12 -68.44 25.76
N ARG A 4 -41.40 -67.90 26.74
CA ARG A 4 -41.28 -66.45 27.00
C ARG A 4 -40.43 -65.79 25.89
N PHE A 5 -40.88 -64.67 25.34
CA PHE A 5 -40.05 -63.81 24.49
C PHE A 5 -39.38 -62.73 25.36
N THR A 6 -38.06 -62.83 25.48
CA THR A 6 -37.19 -61.83 26.10
C THR A 6 -36.72 -60.86 25.02
N TYR A 7 -36.92 -59.55 25.22
CA TYR A 7 -36.33 -58.50 24.38
C TYR A 7 -34.87 -58.27 24.80
N ILE A 8 -33.93 -58.43 23.86
CA ILE A 8 -32.53 -58.05 24.03
C ILE A 8 -32.36 -56.66 23.40
N PHE A 9 -32.04 -55.65 24.22
CA PHE A 9 -31.57 -54.34 23.78
C PHE A 9 -30.07 -54.46 23.48
N ALA A 10 -29.68 -54.33 22.21
CA ALA A 10 -28.28 -54.20 21.82
C ALA A 10 -27.89 -52.72 21.85
N LEU A 11 -27.08 -52.33 22.85
CA LEU A 11 -26.40 -51.03 22.90
C LEU A 11 -25.22 -51.05 21.93
N LEU A 12 -25.38 -50.37 20.79
CA LEU A 12 -24.28 -50.02 19.89
C LEU A 12 -23.51 -48.82 20.50
N PHE A 13 -22.39 -49.10 21.16
CA PHE A 13 -21.38 -48.09 21.46
C PHE A 13 -20.64 -47.74 20.16
N GLY A 14 -21.11 -46.71 19.46
CA GLY A 14 -20.35 -46.04 18.41
C GLY A 14 -19.25 -45.21 19.05
N GLY A 15 -18.00 -45.69 19.00
CA GLY A 15 -16.83 -44.92 19.40
C GLY A 15 -16.70 -43.68 18.51
N ILE A 16 -16.90 -42.50 19.09
CA ILE A 16 -16.56 -41.23 18.46
C ILE A 16 -15.03 -41.17 18.41
N VAL A 17 -14.46 -41.40 17.24
CA VAL A 17 -13.06 -41.06 16.97
C VAL A 17 -13.00 -39.53 16.86
N LEU A 18 -12.72 -38.86 17.97
CA LEU A 18 -12.30 -37.47 17.96
C LEU A 18 -10.94 -37.43 17.26
N ASN A 19 -10.93 -37.03 15.99
CA ASN A 19 -9.70 -36.67 15.30
C ASN A 19 -9.25 -35.35 15.92
N PRO A 20 -8.15 -35.27 16.69
CA PRO A 20 -7.65 -33.99 17.13
C PRO A 20 -7.17 -33.27 15.86
N GLN A 21 -7.94 -32.30 15.38
CA GLN A 21 -7.36 -31.28 14.53
C GLN A 21 -6.26 -30.63 15.37
N VAL A 22 -5.00 -30.96 15.08
CA VAL A 22 -3.87 -30.19 15.55
C VAL A 22 -4.11 -28.79 15.01
N LEU A 23 -4.60 -27.89 15.86
CA LEU A 23 -4.74 -26.48 15.53
C LEU A 23 -3.35 -26.02 15.08
N ALA A 24 -3.24 -25.61 13.82
CA ALA A 24 -2.00 -25.09 13.27
C ALA A 24 -1.54 -23.91 14.15
N ASP A 25 -0.24 -23.86 14.48
CA ASP A 25 0.35 -22.78 15.27
C ASP A 25 0.06 -21.44 14.57
N PRO A 26 -0.76 -20.55 15.16
CA PRO A 26 -1.20 -19.33 14.48
C PRO A 26 -0.07 -18.33 14.28
N LEU A 27 1.03 -18.46 15.04
CA LEU A 27 2.21 -17.59 14.99
C LEU A 27 3.46 -18.43 14.67
N SER A 28 3.37 -19.21 13.59
CA SER A 28 4.37 -20.22 13.22
C SER A 28 5.79 -19.66 13.00
N SER A 29 5.87 -18.41 12.56
CA SER A 29 7.10 -17.66 12.29
C SER A 29 7.73 -17.07 13.55
N TRP A 30 7.03 -17.11 14.68
CA TRP A 30 7.56 -16.70 15.98
C TRP A 30 8.20 -17.89 16.69
N ASN A 31 9.36 -17.67 17.31
CA ASN A 31 9.97 -18.59 18.26
C ASN A 31 9.09 -18.73 19.52
N ASP A 32 9.23 -19.84 20.24
CA ASP A 32 8.45 -20.10 21.46
C ASP A 32 8.99 -19.32 22.69
N THR A 33 9.10 -18.01 22.53
CA THR A 33 9.66 -17.07 23.51
C THR A 33 8.56 -16.29 24.24
N ALA A 34 8.97 -15.44 25.19
CA ALA A 34 8.04 -14.67 26.01
C ALA A 34 7.09 -13.76 25.19
N PRO A 35 7.53 -13.04 24.14
CA PRO A 35 6.64 -12.21 23.34
C PRO A 35 5.47 -12.96 22.69
N LYS A 36 5.75 -14.11 22.05
CA LYS A 36 4.73 -14.97 21.45
C LYS A 36 3.70 -15.42 22.50
N LYS A 37 4.19 -15.89 23.64
CA LYS A 37 3.34 -16.37 24.76
C LYS A 37 2.46 -15.26 25.31
N ALA A 38 3.01 -14.06 25.48
CA ALA A 38 2.28 -12.90 25.98
C ALA A 38 1.15 -12.48 25.03
N LEU A 39 1.40 -12.44 23.72
CA LEU A 39 0.37 -12.12 22.72
C LEU A 39 -0.75 -13.16 22.71
N ILE A 40 -0.41 -14.45 22.66
CA ILE A 40 -1.41 -15.54 22.67
C ILE A 40 -2.23 -15.49 23.96
N ALA A 41 -1.58 -15.31 25.11
CA ALA A 41 -2.25 -15.20 26.41
C ALA A 41 -3.20 -14.01 26.47
N PHE A 42 -2.79 -12.84 25.97
CA PHE A 42 -3.65 -11.65 25.89
C PHE A 42 -4.89 -11.92 25.04
N VAL A 43 -4.71 -12.40 23.80
CA VAL A 43 -5.82 -12.66 22.87
C VAL A 43 -6.77 -13.69 23.47
N THR A 44 -6.26 -14.78 24.02
CA THR A 44 -7.05 -15.81 24.70
C THR A 44 -7.90 -15.20 25.82
N ARG A 45 -7.27 -14.39 26.67
CA ARG A 45 -7.91 -13.78 27.84
C ARG A 45 -9.06 -12.83 27.49
N VAL A 46 -8.95 -12.07 26.40
CA VAL A 46 -9.98 -11.10 25.99
C VAL A 46 -11.04 -11.66 25.04
N THR A 47 -10.89 -12.89 24.58
CA THR A 47 -11.79 -13.51 23.57
C THR A 47 -12.59 -14.69 24.10
N GLN A 48 -12.14 -15.35 25.18
CA GLN A 48 -12.88 -16.42 25.84
C GLN A 48 -14.11 -15.87 26.58
N GLU A 49 -15.31 -16.33 26.22
CA GLU A 49 -16.59 -15.79 26.72
C GLU A 49 -16.75 -15.84 28.24
N LEU A 50 -16.16 -16.84 28.90
CA LEU A 50 -16.23 -17.00 30.36
C LEU A 50 -15.08 -16.30 31.10
N SER A 51 -14.18 -15.64 30.38
CA SER A 51 -13.11 -14.86 30.99
C SER A 51 -13.69 -13.60 31.65
N PRO A 52 -13.27 -13.25 32.88
CA PRO A 52 -13.66 -11.96 33.48
C PRO A 52 -13.15 -10.76 32.66
N ASP A 53 -12.15 -10.99 31.82
CA ASP A 53 -11.48 -10.02 30.96
C ASP A 53 -12.06 -9.98 29.53
N PHE A 54 -13.16 -10.71 29.27
CA PHE A 54 -13.79 -10.79 27.96
C PHE A 54 -14.14 -9.39 27.42
N VAL A 55 -13.76 -9.16 26.16
CA VAL A 55 -14.13 -7.96 25.41
C VAL A 55 -15.01 -8.38 24.23
N PRO A 56 -16.20 -7.78 24.01
CA PRO A 56 -17.02 -8.06 22.83
C PRO A 56 -16.31 -7.72 21.52
N ALA A 57 -16.50 -8.53 20.46
CA ALA A 57 -15.81 -8.34 19.18
C ALA A 57 -15.86 -6.90 18.60
N PRO A 58 -16.99 -6.15 18.67
CA PRO A 58 -17.02 -4.76 18.18
C PRO A 58 -16.08 -3.79 18.91
N GLU A 59 -15.62 -4.13 20.11
CA GLU A 59 -14.69 -3.34 20.92
C GLU A 59 -13.23 -3.82 20.82
N ARG A 60 -12.96 -4.93 20.13
CA ARG A 60 -11.62 -5.48 19.93
C ARG A 60 -10.90 -4.73 18.82
N ILE A 61 -10.37 -3.55 19.14
CA ILE A 61 -9.60 -2.73 18.20
C ILE A 61 -8.10 -2.93 18.46
N ALA A 62 -7.36 -3.28 17.41
CA ALA A 62 -5.90 -3.33 17.41
C ALA A 62 -5.35 -2.30 16.41
N VAL A 63 -4.34 -1.53 16.82
CA VAL A 63 -3.68 -0.51 15.99
C VAL A 63 -2.21 -0.86 15.76
N PHE A 64 -1.72 -0.60 14.57
CA PHE A 64 -0.37 -0.91 14.12
C PHE A 64 0.24 0.32 13.46
N ASP A 65 1.49 0.67 13.79
CA ASP A 65 2.27 1.43 12.83
C ASP A 65 2.56 0.57 11.58
N ASN A 66 2.98 1.19 10.49
CA ASN A 66 3.38 0.53 9.27
C ASN A 66 4.91 0.48 9.10
N ASP A 67 5.54 1.64 8.88
CA ASP A 67 7.00 1.77 8.72
C ASP A 67 7.70 1.26 9.99
N GLY A 68 8.63 0.31 9.85
CA GLY A 68 9.33 -0.32 10.97
C GLY A 68 8.53 -1.35 11.76
N THR A 69 7.20 -1.42 11.60
CA THR A 69 6.34 -2.34 12.37
C THR A 69 5.73 -3.46 11.53
N LEU A 70 5.26 -3.18 10.31
CA LEU A 70 4.72 -4.18 9.37
C LEU A 70 5.66 -4.44 8.20
N TRP A 71 6.54 -3.49 7.87
CA TRP A 71 7.60 -3.60 6.88
C TRP A 71 8.83 -2.74 7.27
N PRO A 72 9.97 -2.83 6.57
CA PRO A 72 11.14 -1.99 6.84
C PRO A 72 10.93 -0.52 6.50
N GLU A 73 11.67 0.30 7.24
CA GLU A 73 11.77 1.75 7.03
C GLU A 73 13.20 2.21 6.70
N ASN A 74 14.15 1.26 6.54
CA ASN A 74 15.53 1.55 6.16
C ASN A 74 15.79 1.07 4.72
N PRO A 75 16.56 1.81 3.91
CA PRO A 75 17.37 2.98 4.28
C PRO A 75 16.58 4.30 4.38
N VAL A 76 15.34 4.32 3.91
CA VAL A 76 14.37 5.41 4.12
C VAL A 76 12.96 4.80 4.13
N PRO A 77 11.97 5.46 4.78
CA PRO A 77 10.57 5.05 4.70
C PRO A 77 10.11 4.86 3.25
N THR A 78 9.28 3.86 3.00
CA THR A 78 8.94 3.45 1.64
C THR A 78 8.23 4.55 0.84
N GLN A 79 7.36 5.34 1.48
CA GLN A 79 6.73 6.48 0.80
C GLN A 79 7.76 7.57 0.42
N LEU A 80 8.83 7.73 1.21
CA LEU A 80 9.89 8.66 0.88
C LEU A 80 10.68 8.18 -0.35
N ALA A 81 10.94 6.87 -0.45
CA ALA A 81 11.51 6.28 -1.67
C ALA A 81 10.62 6.55 -2.90
N PHE A 82 9.30 6.38 -2.78
CA PHE A 82 8.34 6.74 -3.83
C PHE A 82 8.43 8.22 -4.22
N ALA A 83 8.43 9.13 -3.24
CA ALA A 83 8.51 10.56 -3.50
C ALA A 83 9.83 10.93 -4.20
N PHE A 84 10.95 10.29 -3.85
CA PHE A 84 12.24 10.51 -4.51
C PHE A 84 12.23 10.07 -5.97
N ASP A 85 11.63 8.92 -6.26
CA ASP A 85 11.52 8.45 -7.63
C ASP A 85 10.53 9.29 -8.45
N GLU A 86 9.47 9.84 -7.85
CA GLU A 86 8.62 10.83 -8.50
C GLU A 86 9.38 12.12 -8.84
N VAL A 87 10.24 12.63 -7.95
CA VAL A 87 11.11 13.78 -8.26
C VAL A 87 12.01 13.45 -9.45
N LYS A 88 12.70 12.30 -9.45
CA LYS A 88 13.57 11.89 -10.57
C LYS A 88 12.80 11.76 -11.88
N ARG A 89 11.57 11.23 -11.84
CA ARG A 89 10.71 11.08 -13.01
C ARG A 89 10.26 12.43 -13.58
N LEU A 90 9.99 13.40 -12.70
CA LEU A 90 9.50 14.73 -13.08
C LEU A 90 10.63 15.70 -13.45
N ALA A 91 11.83 15.54 -12.89
CA ALA A 91 12.97 16.45 -13.09
C ALA A 91 13.28 16.81 -14.57
N PRO A 92 13.19 15.89 -15.56
CA PRO A 92 13.40 16.25 -16.97
C PRO A 92 12.40 17.29 -17.52
N PHE A 93 11.24 17.44 -16.90
CA PHE A 93 10.20 18.41 -17.27
C PHE A 93 10.24 19.69 -16.43
N HIS A 94 11.11 19.75 -15.41
CA HIS A 94 11.24 20.86 -14.48
C HIS A 94 12.71 21.30 -14.39
N PRO A 95 13.26 21.94 -15.44
CA PRO A 95 14.66 22.38 -15.43
C PRO A 95 14.95 23.40 -14.31
N ASP A 96 13.94 24.11 -13.83
CA ASP A 96 14.00 25.02 -12.68
C ASP A 96 14.38 24.31 -11.36
N TRP A 97 14.07 23.03 -11.21
CA TRP A 97 14.43 22.24 -10.03
C TRP A 97 15.95 22.04 -9.88
N GLN A 98 16.74 22.32 -10.91
CA GLN A 98 18.21 22.31 -10.78
C GLN A 98 18.72 23.36 -9.78
N ALA A 99 17.98 24.44 -9.58
CA ALA A 99 18.31 25.50 -8.63
C ALA A 99 17.66 25.31 -7.24
N ASP A 100 16.74 24.35 -7.07
CA ASP A 100 16.09 24.07 -5.78
C ASP A 100 16.96 23.09 -4.97
N GLN A 101 17.49 23.57 -3.83
CA GLN A 101 18.40 22.80 -2.98
C GLN A 101 17.80 21.48 -2.50
N TYR A 102 16.48 21.41 -2.29
CA TYR A 102 15.83 20.19 -1.81
C TYR A 102 15.65 19.19 -2.95
N MET A 103 15.39 19.67 -4.17
CA MET A 103 15.37 18.78 -5.34
C MET A 103 16.76 18.24 -5.64
N GLN A 104 17.81 19.05 -5.50
CA GLN A 104 19.18 18.58 -5.55
C GLN A 104 19.46 17.51 -4.50
N ALA A 105 19.05 17.74 -3.25
CA ALA A 105 19.22 16.75 -2.18
C ALA A 105 18.54 15.41 -2.50
N VAL A 106 17.33 15.42 -3.08
CA VAL A 106 16.67 14.19 -3.55
C VAL A 106 17.47 13.51 -4.68
N LEU A 107 17.94 14.28 -5.66
CA LEU A 107 18.66 13.74 -6.82
C LEU A 107 20.04 13.17 -6.45
N THR A 108 20.68 13.71 -5.41
CA THR A 108 21.98 13.23 -4.90
C THR A 108 21.86 12.24 -3.75
N GLY A 109 20.65 12.00 -3.22
CA GLY A 109 20.40 11.09 -2.11
C GLY A 109 20.80 11.65 -0.73
N ASP A 110 20.89 12.98 -0.59
CA ASP A 110 21.18 13.67 0.66
C ASP A 110 19.92 13.76 1.55
N THR A 111 19.65 12.67 2.26
CA THR A 111 18.52 12.59 3.20
C THR A 111 18.68 13.50 4.41
N ALA A 112 19.92 13.78 4.83
CA ALA A 112 20.20 14.64 5.97
C ALA A 112 19.68 16.07 5.72
N THR A 113 19.92 16.62 4.54
CA THR A 113 19.38 17.93 4.14
C THR A 113 17.85 17.96 4.09
N LEU A 114 17.20 16.84 3.71
CA LEU A 114 15.74 16.77 3.62
C LEU A 114 15.05 16.65 4.99
N LEU A 115 15.70 16.00 5.95
CA LEU A 115 15.22 15.80 7.32
C LEU A 115 15.61 16.94 8.27
N ALA A 116 16.54 17.80 7.87
CA ALA A 116 16.89 19.02 8.59
C ALA A 116 15.71 20.02 8.66
N ASP A 117 15.89 21.07 9.48
CA ASP A 117 14.98 22.22 9.59
C ASP A 117 13.50 21.84 9.68
N HIS A 118 13.13 21.08 10.72
CA HIS A 118 11.76 20.64 10.95
C HIS A 118 11.11 19.93 9.75
N HIS A 119 11.90 19.22 8.93
CA HIS A 119 11.46 18.52 7.72
C HIS A 119 10.96 19.44 6.60
N ALA A 120 11.43 20.70 6.53
CA ALA A 120 11.05 21.64 5.48
C ALA A 120 11.32 21.09 4.06
N GLY A 121 12.45 20.41 3.87
CA GLY A 121 12.79 19.76 2.60
C GLY A 121 11.82 18.65 2.23
N LEU A 122 11.47 17.78 3.18
CA LEU A 122 10.46 16.74 2.99
C LEU A 122 9.09 17.33 2.61
N MET A 123 8.66 18.39 3.29
CA MET A 123 7.39 19.08 2.99
C MET A 123 7.39 19.68 1.58
N ARG A 124 8.53 20.24 1.15
CA ARG A 124 8.71 20.74 -0.22
C ARG A 124 8.58 19.62 -1.25
N VAL A 125 9.22 18.47 -1.02
CA VAL A 125 9.15 17.29 -1.90
C VAL A 125 7.72 16.79 -2.01
N LEU A 126 7.02 16.59 -0.89
CA LEU A 126 5.64 16.13 -0.87
C LEU A 126 4.71 17.11 -1.60
N GLY A 127 4.86 18.41 -1.36
CA GLY A 127 4.08 19.45 -2.06
C GLY A 127 4.26 19.42 -3.58
N LEU A 128 5.49 19.20 -4.07
CA LEU A 128 5.77 19.16 -5.51
C LEU A 128 5.36 17.85 -6.19
N THR A 129 5.39 16.74 -5.46
CA THR A 129 5.14 15.40 -6.03
C THR A 129 3.71 14.91 -5.82
N HIS A 130 2.96 15.45 -4.85
CA HIS A 130 1.64 14.94 -4.47
C HIS A 130 0.50 15.96 -4.65
N ALA A 131 0.74 17.26 -4.50
CA ALA A 131 -0.34 18.25 -4.47
C ALA A 131 -0.78 18.69 -5.88
N GLY A 132 -2.07 19.04 -6.02
CA GLY A 132 -2.68 19.56 -7.24
C GLY A 132 -3.20 18.50 -8.22
N MET A 133 -2.84 17.23 -8.02
CA MET A 133 -3.41 16.09 -8.75
C MET A 133 -4.63 15.51 -8.02
N SER A 134 -5.45 14.77 -8.75
CA SER A 134 -6.55 14.00 -8.17
C SER A 134 -6.04 12.82 -7.33
N THR A 135 -6.87 12.34 -6.41
CA THR A 135 -6.60 11.12 -5.64
C THR A 135 -6.43 9.90 -6.53
N ASP A 136 -7.13 9.84 -7.66
CA ASP A 136 -7.07 8.72 -8.61
C ASP A 136 -5.76 8.74 -9.41
N GLU A 137 -5.32 9.91 -9.87
CA GLU A 137 -4.00 10.07 -10.48
C GLU A 137 -2.87 9.70 -9.51
N PHE A 138 -3.01 10.08 -8.24
CA PHE A 138 -2.06 9.72 -7.21
C PHE A 138 -2.01 8.21 -6.99
N LYS A 139 -3.18 7.57 -6.84
CA LYS A 139 -3.31 6.11 -6.72
C LYS A 139 -2.60 5.41 -7.88
N LEU A 140 -2.86 5.84 -9.11
CA LEU A 140 -2.26 5.25 -10.31
C LEU A 140 -0.72 5.32 -10.28
N ARG A 141 -0.16 6.45 -9.85
CA ARG A 141 1.30 6.60 -9.72
C ARG A 141 1.89 5.66 -8.68
N VAL A 142 1.21 5.48 -7.55
CA VAL A 142 1.65 4.55 -6.51
C VAL A 142 1.59 3.11 -7.01
N GLU A 143 0.52 2.69 -7.68
CA GLU A 143 0.39 1.34 -8.26
C GLU A 143 1.51 1.04 -9.25
N VAL A 144 1.74 1.97 -10.17
CA VAL A 144 2.79 1.88 -11.19
C VAL A 144 4.19 1.81 -10.56
N TRP A 145 4.45 2.62 -9.54
CA TRP A 145 5.72 2.57 -8.83
C TRP A 145 5.91 1.23 -8.12
N LEU A 146 4.91 0.75 -7.36
CA LEU A 146 4.99 -0.53 -6.65
C LEU A 146 5.20 -1.73 -7.58
N ALA A 147 4.70 -1.68 -8.82
CA ALA A 147 4.88 -2.74 -9.81
C ALA A 147 6.33 -2.91 -10.28
N THR A 148 7.18 -1.87 -10.14
CA THR A 148 8.54 -1.88 -10.70
C THR A 148 9.63 -1.58 -9.69
N ALA A 149 9.31 -0.84 -8.63
CA ALA A 149 10.24 -0.43 -7.59
C ALA A 149 10.67 -1.62 -6.74
N LYS A 150 11.96 -1.62 -6.38
CA LYS A 150 12.57 -2.67 -5.57
C LYS A 150 13.33 -2.06 -4.41
N HIS A 151 13.23 -2.70 -3.26
CA HIS A 151 14.02 -2.33 -2.10
C HIS A 151 15.53 -2.43 -2.41
N PRO A 152 16.33 -1.39 -2.17
CA PRO A 152 17.71 -1.31 -2.66
C PRO A 152 18.62 -2.40 -2.07
N ARG A 153 18.42 -2.76 -0.80
CA ARG A 153 19.21 -3.81 -0.14
C ARG A 153 18.80 -5.23 -0.53
N PHE A 154 17.49 -5.47 -0.71
CA PHE A 154 16.96 -6.83 -0.84
C PHE A 154 16.67 -7.21 -2.29
N GLY A 155 16.61 -6.24 -3.22
CA GLY A 155 16.36 -6.49 -4.64
C GLY A 155 14.97 -7.07 -4.94
N LYS A 156 14.02 -6.90 -4.02
CA LYS A 156 12.64 -7.39 -4.10
C LYS A 156 11.63 -6.24 -4.16
N PRO A 157 10.43 -6.46 -4.73
CA PRO A 157 9.34 -5.49 -4.62
C PRO A 157 9.10 -5.10 -3.16
N TYR A 158 8.77 -3.84 -2.89
CA TYR A 158 8.51 -3.38 -1.52
C TYR A 158 7.38 -4.18 -0.84
N THR A 159 6.37 -4.60 -1.60
CA THR A 159 5.27 -5.46 -1.14
C THR A 159 5.68 -6.89 -0.79
N GLU A 160 6.88 -7.34 -1.19
CA GLU A 160 7.45 -8.63 -0.77
C GLU A 160 8.41 -8.48 0.43
N VAL A 161 8.79 -7.24 0.78
CA VAL A 161 9.66 -6.92 1.92
C VAL A 161 8.77 -6.48 3.08
N ILE A 162 7.95 -7.40 3.57
CA ILE A 162 7.01 -7.22 4.68
C ILE A 162 7.29 -8.26 5.76
N TYR A 163 6.91 -8.02 7.01
CA TYR A 163 7.23 -8.94 8.10
C TYR A 163 6.23 -10.08 8.22
N GLN A 164 6.64 -11.27 7.79
CA GLN A 164 5.83 -12.48 7.90
C GLN A 164 5.32 -12.78 9.33
N PRO A 165 6.11 -12.58 10.40
CA PRO A 165 5.60 -12.72 11.77
C PRO A 165 4.44 -11.77 12.06
N MET A 166 4.44 -10.56 11.50
CA MET A 166 3.39 -9.57 11.73
C MET A 166 2.15 -9.82 10.86
N LEU A 167 2.30 -10.40 9.67
CA LEU A 167 1.16 -10.92 8.91
C LEU A 167 0.39 -11.99 9.70
N GLU A 168 1.13 -12.89 10.37
CA GLU A 168 0.52 -13.90 11.26
C GLU A 168 -0.20 -13.25 12.44
N VAL A 169 0.35 -12.19 13.04
CA VAL A 169 -0.33 -11.43 14.11
C VAL A 169 -1.64 -10.81 13.60
N LEU A 170 -1.63 -10.19 12.43
CA LEU A 170 -2.81 -9.60 11.81
C LEU A 170 -3.90 -10.66 11.56
N ASP A 171 -3.53 -11.79 10.96
CA ASP A 171 -4.46 -12.90 10.72
C ASP A 171 -5.00 -13.51 12.01
N TYR A 172 -4.13 -13.72 13.00
CA TYR A 172 -4.51 -14.27 14.29
C TYR A 172 -5.49 -13.36 15.03
N LEU A 173 -5.26 -12.05 15.03
CA LEU A 173 -6.17 -11.09 15.65
C LEU A 173 -7.53 -11.06 14.94
N ARG A 174 -7.55 -11.00 13.60
CA ARG A 174 -8.81 -11.04 12.82
C ARG A 174 -9.59 -12.32 13.04
N ALA A 175 -8.92 -13.48 13.07
CA ALA A 175 -9.53 -14.77 13.39
C ALA A 175 -10.17 -14.81 14.79
N ASN A 176 -9.72 -13.94 15.69
CA ASN A 176 -10.24 -13.76 17.04
C ASN A 176 -11.17 -12.53 17.18
N GLY A 177 -11.69 -12.01 16.07
CA GLY A 177 -12.71 -10.97 16.04
C GLY A 177 -12.19 -9.57 16.34
N PHE A 178 -10.89 -9.32 16.19
CA PHE A 178 -10.35 -7.96 16.22
C PHE A 178 -10.53 -7.25 14.88
N LYS A 179 -10.68 -5.93 14.93
CA LYS A 179 -10.47 -5.03 13.80
C LYS A 179 -9.02 -4.51 13.85
N THR A 180 -8.30 -4.63 12.74
CA THR A 180 -6.88 -4.28 12.64
C THR A 180 -6.72 -2.99 11.83
N PHE A 181 -6.27 -1.92 12.47
CA PHE A 181 -6.08 -0.61 11.85
C PHE A 181 -4.58 -0.30 11.69
N ILE A 182 -4.23 0.41 10.61
CA ILE A 182 -2.95 1.11 10.48
C ILE A 182 -3.10 2.52 11.07
N VAL A 183 -2.12 2.97 11.83
CA VAL A 183 -1.98 4.32 12.41
C VAL A 183 -0.52 4.75 12.25
N SER A 184 -0.23 5.49 11.18
CA SER A 184 1.14 5.72 10.72
C SER A 184 1.44 7.17 10.34
N GLY A 185 2.67 7.60 10.60
CA GLY A 185 3.15 8.92 10.13
C GLY A 185 3.17 9.03 8.60
N GLY A 186 3.20 7.90 7.88
CA GLY A 186 3.06 7.86 6.43
C GLY A 186 1.69 8.35 5.93
N GLY A 187 1.63 8.74 4.66
CA GLY A 187 0.43 9.26 4.02
C GLY A 187 -0.65 8.21 3.86
N ALA A 188 -1.86 8.49 4.35
CA ALA A 188 -2.99 7.55 4.30
C ALA A 188 -3.28 7.10 2.85
N ASP A 189 -3.34 8.04 1.91
CA ASP A 189 -3.63 7.75 0.50
C ASP A 189 -2.53 6.91 -0.17
N PHE A 190 -1.29 6.91 0.33
CA PHE A 190 -0.24 6.04 -0.20
C PHE A 190 -0.48 4.59 0.25
N MET A 191 -0.73 4.39 1.55
CA MET A 191 -0.95 3.06 2.12
C MET A 191 -2.26 2.41 1.66
N ARG A 192 -3.33 3.20 1.47
CA ARG A 192 -4.64 2.71 1.01
C ARG A 192 -4.61 2.01 -0.35
N VAL A 193 -3.60 2.29 -1.19
CA VAL A 193 -3.46 1.70 -2.54
C VAL A 193 -3.14 0.20 -2.49
N TRP A 194 -2.52 -0.29 -1.43
CA TRP A 194 -1.92 -1.63 -1.40
C TRP A 194 -2.14 -2.40 -0.10
N SER A 195 -2.40 -1.72 1.03
CA SER A 195 -2.53 -2.35 2.36
C SER A 195 -3.58 -3.45 2.43
N GLU A 196 -4.69 -3.35 1.71
CA GLU A 196 -5.72 -4.40 1.73
C GLU A 196 -5.21 -5.70 1.12
N ARG A 197 -4.58 -5.61 -0.06
CA ARG A 197 -4.02 -6.77 -0.77
C ARG A 197 -2.85 -7.40 0.00
N VAL A 198 -2.05 -6.58 0.69
CA VAL A 198 -0.79 -7.01 1.31
C VAL A 198 -0.98 -7.44 2.77
N TYR A 199 -1.81 -6.74 3.54
CA TYR A 199 -2.01 -6.94 4.98
C TYR A 199 -3.41 -7.43 5.35
N GLY A 200 -4.37 -7.42 4.41
CA GLY A 200 -5.79 -7.64 4.70
C GLY A 200 -6.41 -6.50 5.50
N ILE A 201 -5.86 -5.28 5.41
CA ILE A 201 -6.38 -4.07 6.07
C ILE A 201 -7.03 -3.17 5.03
N PRO A 202 -8.37 -3.02 5.01
CA PRO A 202 -9.06 -2.25 3.98
C PRO A 202 -8.83 -0.74 4.15
N PRO A 203 -9.06 0.08 3.10
CA PRO A 203 -8.73 1.51 3.11
C PRO A 203 -9.36 2.33 4.25
N GLU A 204 -10.56 1.97 4.70
CA GLU A 204 -11.26 2.62 5.81
C GLU A 204 -10.67 2.27 7.19
N GLN A 205 -9.77 1.29 7.25
CA GLN A 205 -8.98 0.94 8.45
C GLN A 205 -7.54 1.44 8.37
N VAL A 206 -7.25 2.34 7.42
CA VAL A 206 -5.96 3.01 7.28
C VAL A 206 -6.07 4.46 7.73
N ILE A 207 -5.37 4.76 8.81
CA ILE A 207 -5.17 6.10 9.36
C ILE A 207 -3.70 6.46 9.13
N GLY A 208 -3.48 7.65 8.59
CA GLY A 208 -2.16 8.20 8.45
C GLY A 208 -2.21 9.69 8.18
N SER A 209 -1.05 10.29 7.94
CA SER A 209 -0.97 11.71 7.62
C SER A 209 -1.84 12.05 6.40
N THR A 210 -2.66 13.09 6.52
CA THR A 210 -3.66 13.46 5.52
C THR A 210 -3.87 14.98 5.47
N ALA A 211 -4.15 15.51 4.29
CA ALA A 211 -4.61 16.89 4.10
C ALA A 211 -6.08 16.89 3.63
N LEU A 212 -6.76 18.04 3.71
CA LEU A 212 -8.14 18.13 3.24
C LEU A 212 -8.21 18.08 1.71
N PRO A 213 -8.88 17.08 1.10
CA PRO A 213 -9.07 17.08 -0.34
C PRO A 213 -10.08 18.15 -0.74
N LYS A 214 -9.96 18.65 -1.97
CA LYS A 214 -10.91 19.60 -2.57
C LYS A 214 -11.75 18.89 -3.62
N PHE A 215 -13.07 19.00 -3.51
CA PHE A 215 -13.99 18.53 -4.56
C PHE A 215 -13.99 19.49 -5.75
N GLU A 216 -13.84 18.96 -6.96
CA GLU A 216 -13.92 19.72 -8.21
C GLU A 216 -14.67 18.93 -9.29
N LEU A 217 -15.22 19.64 -10.28
CA LEU A 217 -15.68 19.05 -11.54
C LEU A 217 -14.63 19.35 -12.62
N ARG A 218 -13.88 18.34 -13.07
CA ARG A 218 -12.92 18.46 -14.18
C ARG A 218 -13.48 17.83 -15.44
N ALA A 219 -13.67 18.66 -16.47
CA ALA A 219 -14.35 18.26 -17.72
C ALA A 219 -15.72 17.57 -17.49
N GLY A 220 -16.44 17.97 -16.43
CA GLY A 220 -17.73 17.39 -16.05
C GLY A 220 -17.66 16.16 -15.13
N ASN A 221 -16.46 15.63 -14.84
CA ASN A 221 -16.28 14.49 -13.94
C ASN A 221 -15.98 14.94 -12.50
N PRO A 222 -16.63 14.35 -11.48
CA PRO A 222 -16.31 14.62 -10.08
C PRO A 222 -14.96 14.04 -9.71
N VAL A 223 -14.08 14.87 -9.15
CA VAL A 223 -12.76 14.46 -8.68
C VAL A 223 -12.45 15.06 -7.31
N LEU A 224 -11.62 14.37 -6.54
CA LEU A 224 -11.03 14.89 -5.31
C LEU A 224 -9.57 15.24 -5.57
N ILE A 225 -9.23 16.52 -5.38
CA ILE A 225 -7.88 17.04 -5.59
C ILE A 225 -7.12 17.03 -4.28
N LYS A 226 -5.92 16.45 -4.31
CA LYS A 226 -4.99 16.46 -3.19
C LYS A 226 -4.45 17.87 -2.99
N THR A 227 -4.55 18.36 -1.76
CA THR A 227 -4.05 19.68 -1.37
C THR A 227 -2.96 19.55 -0.30
N THR A 228 -2.42 20.68 0.14
CA THR A 228 -1.61 20.78 1.36
C THR A 228 -2.36 21.47 2.50
N ASP A 229 -3.66 21.71 2.32
CA ASP A 229 -4.47 22.48 3.26
C ASP A 229 -4.83 21.62 4.47
N HIS A 230 -4.66 22.19 5.67
CA HIS A 230 -4.99 21.53 6.93
C HIS A 230 -4.33 20.15 7.09
N LEU A 231 -3.04 20.07 6.80
CA LEU A 231 -2.27 18.85 7.00
C LEU A 231 -2.36 18.37 8.45
N PHE A 232 -2.93 17.19 8.61
CA PHE A 232 -2.87 16.39 9.83
C PHE A 232 -1.70 15.42 9.73
N VAL A 233 -0.82 15.45 10.73
CA VAL A 233 0.33 14.55 10.84
C VAL A 233 0.02 13.48 11.89
N ASP A 234 -0.09 12.23 11.45
CA ASP A 234 -0.47 11.10 12.30
C ASP A 234 0.78 10.42 12.91
N ASP A 235 1.60 11.21 13.59
CA ASP A 235 2.83 10.75 14.26
C ASP A 235 2.91 11.29 15.69
N LYS A 236 3.61 10.58 16.59
CA LYS A 236 3.74 10.93 18.01
C LYS A 236 2.37 11.15 18.65
N ALA A 237 2.16 12.35 19.23
CA ALA A 237 0.90 12.74 19.83
C ALA A 237 -0.26 12.85 18.81
N GLY A 238 0.03 12.92 17.51
CA GLY A 238 -0.96 12.82 16.44
C GLY A 238 -1.66 11.47 16.43
N LYS A 239 -0.96 10.36 16.70
CA LYS A 239 -1.53 9.01 16.62
C LYS A 239 -2.76 8.80 17.52
N PRO A 240 -2.75 9.15 18.83
CA PRO A 240 -3.96 9.11 19.65
C PRO A 240 -5.10 10.00 19.14
N VAL A 241 -4.77 11.16 18.54
CA VAL A 241 -5.76 12.08 17.95
C VAL A 241 -6.39 11.44 16.72
N GLY A 242 -5.60 10.84 15.84
CA GLY A 242 -6.08 10.09 14.66
C GLY A 242 -6.97 8.93 15.06
N ILE A 243 -6.55 8.13 16.05
CA ILE A 243 -7.37 7.06 16.64
C ILE A 243 -8.72 7.59 17.12
N HIS A 244 -8.73 8.68 17.90
CA HIS A 244 -9.97 9.28 18.38
C HIS A 244 -10.86 9.75 17.22
N GLN A 245 -10.29 10.46 16.25
CA GLN A 245 -11.02 11.10 15.17
C GLN A 245 -11.59 10.10 14.16
N PHE A 246 -10.83 9.07 13.78
CA PHE A 246 -11.21 8.16 12.69
C PHE A 246 -11.81 6.85 13.19
N ILE A 247 -11.45 6.37 14.39
CA ILE A 247 -12.02 5.13 14.96
C ILE A 247 -13.14 5.45 15.95
N GLY A 248 -12.99 6.52 16.73
CA GLY A 248 -13.94 6.87 17.80
C GLY A 248 -13.94 5.89 18.98
N ARG A 249 -12.96 4.99 19.06
CA ARG A 249 -12.81 3.99 20.13
C ARG A 249 -11.35 3.82 20.52
N ARG A 250 -11.12 3.68 21.83
CA ARG A 250 -9.79 3.40 22.38
C ARG A 250 -9.40 1.95 22.04
N PRO A 251 -8.23 1.71 21.41
CA PRO A 251 -7.74 0.37 21.15
C PRO A 251 -7.48 -0.42 22.42
N ILE A 252 -7.46 -1.74 22.31
CA ILE A 252 -7.02 -2.64 23.38
C ILE A 252 -5.70 -3.34 23.03
N ALA A 253 -5.21 -3.21 21.80
CA ALA A 253 -3.89 -3.68 21.40
C ALA A 253 -3.19 -2.64 20.53
N SER A 254 -1.90 -2.40 20.79
CA SER A 254 -1.08 -1.47 20.02
C SER A 254 0.28 -2.09 19.70
N PHE A 255 0.73 -1.89 18.46
CA PHE A 255 1.98 -2.42 17.93
C PHE A 255 2.73 -1.26 17.26
N GLY A 256 3.97 -1.04 17.66
CA GLY A 256 4.84 0.00 17.11
C GLY A 256 6.31 -0.42 17.17
N ASN A 257 7.22 0.47 16.79
CA ASN A 257 8.67 0.20 16.82
C ASN A 257 9.53 1.41 17.20
N SER A 258 8.94 2.58 17.43
CA SER A 258 9.70 3.82 17.63
C SER A 258 9.14 4.71 18.74
N ASP A 259 9.86 5.77 19.09
CA ASP A 259 9.38 6.83 19.97
C ASP A 259 8.22 7.63 19.33
N GLY A 260 8.03 7.52 18.01
CA GLY A 260 6.82 7.98 17.30
C GLY A 260 5.55 7.25 17.76
N ASP A 261 5.69 6.03 18.27
CA ASP A 261 4.57 5.20 18.77
C ASP A 261 4.30 5.37 20.25
N LEU A 262 5.16 6.08 20.98
CA LEU A 262 5.09 6.19 22.44
C LEU A 262 3.70 6.61 22.89
N ALA A 263 3.16 7.68 22.31
CA ALA A 263 1.84 8.19 22.68
C ALA A 263 0.72 7.21 22.28
N MET A 264 0.85 6.45 21.19
CA MET A 264 -0.11 5.42 20.78
C MET A 264 -0.11 4.24 21.76
N LEU A 265 1.06 3.78 22.21
CA LEU A 265 1.23 2.75 23.23
C LEU A 265 0.68 3.21 24.59
N GLN A 266 1.03 4.42 25.02
CA GLN A 266 0.50 5.04 26.25
C GLN A 266 -1.01 5.18 26.20
N TYR A 267 -1.55 5.75 25.12
CA TYR A 267 -2.99 5.89 24.92
C TYR A 267 -3.68 4.54 24.88
N THR A 268 -3.07 3.49 24.36
CA THR A 268 -3.70 2.17 24.34
C THR A 268 -3.66 1.48 25.70
N THR A 269 -2.60 1.64 26.49
CA THR A 269 -2.35 0.75 27.63
C THR A 269 -2.55 1.38 29.01
N ILE A 270 -2.27 2.67 29.18
CA ILE A 270 -2.27 3.31 30.51
C ILE A 270 -3.69 3.63 30.94
N GLY A 271 -4.17 2.97 32.01
CA GLY A 271 -5.51 3.20 32.54
C GLY A 271 -6.60 2.89 31.52
N ASN A 272 -6.38 1.89 30.65
CA ASN A 272 -7.43 1.43 29.75
C ASN A 272 -8.54 0.75 30.57
N PRO A 273 -9.83 1.07 30.36
CA PRO A 273 -10.93 0.40 31.06
C PRO A 273 -11.08 -1.08 30.70
N ARG A 274 -10.43 -1.53 29.61
CA ARG A 274 -10.34 -2.94 29.20
C ARG A 274 -8.92 -3.45 29.39
N PRO A 275 -8.72 -4.77 29.58
CA PRO A 275 -7.41 -5.39 29.46
C PRO A 275 -6.78 -4.99 28.13
N SER A 276 -5.52 -4.56 28.16
CA SER A 276 -4.83 -4.03 26.99
C SER A 276 -3.44 -4.63 26.81
N PHE A 277 -2.90 -4.49 25.60
CA PHE A 277 -1.62 -5.04 25.19
C PHE A 277 -0.83 -4.00 24.38
N GLY A 278 0.47 -3.92 24.65
CA GLY A 278 1.41 -3.11 23.88
C GLY A 278 2.61 -3.95 23.47
N LEU A 279 3.00 -3.86 22.20
CA LEU A 279 4.19 -4.53 21.68
C LEU A 279 5.07 -3.55 20.90
N ILE A 280 6.37 -3.64 21.15
CA ILE A 280 7.43 -2.92 20.42
C ILE A 280 8.22 -3.93 19.60
N VAL A 281 8.28 -3.72 18.28
CA VAL A 281 9.21 -4.42 17.40
C VAL A 281 10.59 -3.79 17.57
N HIS A 282 11.57 -4.57 18.01
CA HIS A 282 12.94 -4.12 18.20
C HIS A 282 13.84 -4.70 17.11
N HIS A 283 14.37 -3.82 16.27
CA HIS A 283 15.22 -4.12 15.12
C HIS A 283 16.63 -4.49 15.57
N THR A 284 16.83 -5.76 15.90
CA THR A 284 18.08 -6.30 16.47
C THR A 284 18.88 -7.18 15.50
N ASP A 285 18.43 -7.32 14.25
CA ASP A 285 18.95 -8.31 13.30
C ASP A 285 19.55 -7.69 12.04
N SER A 286 20.79 -7.24 12.13
CA SER A 286 21.52 -6.68 10.99
C SER A 286 21.83 -7.69 9.87
N ALA A 287 21.70 -9.00 10.12
CA ALA A 287 22.02 -10.02 9.15
C ALA A 287 20.85 -10.27 8.19
N ARG A 288 19.63 -10.43 8.74
CA ARG A 288 18.41 -10.71 7.95
C ARG A 288 17.63 -9.45 7.60
N GLU A 289 17.75 -8.42 8.42
CA GLU A 289 17.11 -7.10 8.35
C GLU A 289 18.20 -6.04 8.65
N TYR A 290 17.86 -4.91 9.24
CA TYR A 290 18.71 -3.90 9.82
C TYR A 290 18.75 -4.06 11.34
N ALA A 291 19.76 -3.47 11.98
CA ALA A 291 19.78 -3.31 13.43
C ALA A 291 19.92 -1.82 13.76
N TYR A 292 18.97 -1.28 14.51
CA TYR A 292 18.92 0.14 14.84
C TYR A 292 17.95 0.39 16.00
N ASP A 293 18.26 1.42 16.80
CA ASP A 293 17.44 1.88 17.92
C ASP A 293 17.64 3.39 18.21
N ALA A 294 18.68 3.79 18.94
CA ALA A 294 18.87 5.15 19.44
C ALA A 294 19.35 6.15 18.38
N GLU A 295 20.15 5.67 17.42
CA GLU A 295 20.76 6.46 16.37
C GLU A 295 20.52 5.82 14.98
N PRO A 296 19.26 5.74 14.52
CA PRO A 296 18.97 5.19 13.20
C PRO A 296 19.51 6.11 12.10
N GLN A 297 19.84 5.53 10.95
CA GLN A 297 20.30 6.31 9.79
C GLN A 297 19.20 7.15 9.14
N SER A 298 17.92 6.78 9.32
CA SER A 298 16.78 7.48 8.72
C SER A 298 15.67 7.75 9.74
N SER A 299 14.83 6.75 10.03
CA SER A 299 13.69 6.86 10.95
C SER A 299 13.68 5.68 11.92
N GLY A 300 12.69 5.64 12.81
CA GLY A 300 12.52 4.53 13.74
C GLY A 300 13.33 4.64 15.02
N LYS A 301 13.65 5.87 15.46
CA LYS A 301 14.38 6.08 16.72
C LYS A 301 13.59 5.47 17.88
N LEU A 302 14.23 4.63 18.68
CA LEU A 302 13.63 3.91 19.79
C LEU A 302 14.50 4.06 21.06
N VAL A 303 14.12 4.98 21.94
CA VAL A 303 14.81 5.24 23.22
C VAL A 303 13.81 5.35 24.35
N ASP A 304 12.88 6.29 24.25
CA ASP A 304 11.92 6.60 25.30
C ASP A 304 10.88 5.47 25.45
N ALA A 305 10.34 4.97 24.34
CA ALA A 305 9.38 3.86 24.38
C ALA A 305 10.01 2.56 24.89
N LEU A 306 11.27 2.30 24.54
CA LEU A 306 12.00 1.13 25.03
C LEU A 306 12.32 1.24 26.53
N SER A 307 12.64 2.44 27.00
CA SER A 307 12.87 2.73 28.43
C SER A 307 11.59 2.59 29.27
N GLU A 308 10.43 3.00 28.74
CA GLU A 308 9.14 2.85 29.42
C GLU A 308 8.60 1.40 29.40
N ALA A 309 8.94 0.60 28.38
CA ALA A 309 8.39 -0.74 28.17
C ALA A 309 8.31 -1.63 29.44
N PRO A 310 9.39 -1.84 30.21
CA PRO A 310 9.33 -2.68 31.41
C PRO A 310 8.42 -2.10 32.52
N GLN A 311 8.30 -0.78 32.60
CA GLN A 311 7.46 -0.09 33.60
C GLN A 311 5.98 -0.19 33.25
N ARG A 312 5.67 -0.27 31.95
CA ARG A 312 4.31 -0.33 31.41
C ARG A 312 3.85 -1.75 31.10
N GLY A 313 4.73 -2.74 31.22
CA GLY A 313 4.47 -4.12 30.82
C GLY A 313 4.33 -4.29 29.30
N TRP A 314 4.90 -3.38 28.50
CA TRP A 314 4.94 -3.54 27.06
C TRP A 314 5.91 -4.65 26.70
N VAL A 315 5.49 -5.50 25.77
CA VAL A 315 6.29 -6.59 25.25
C VAL A 315 7.28 -6.03 24.24
N VAL A 316 8.56 -6.36 24.39
CA VAL A 316 9.58 -6.03 23.38
C VAL A 316 9.92 -7.30 22.63
N ALA A 317 9.72 -7.31 21.31
CA ALA A 317 10.06 -8.42 20.43
C ALA A 317 11.38 -8.14 19.71
N SER A 318 12.44 -8.88 20.05
CA SER A 318 13.72 -8.87 19.34
C SER A 318 13.54 -9.58 18.00
N MET A 319 13.66 -8.87 16.88
CA MET A 319 13.60 -9.50 15.55
C MET A 319 14.55 -10.68 15.42
N LYS A 320 15.77 -10.54 15.96
CA LYS A 320 16.80 -11.56 15.89
C LYS A 320 16.41 -12.85 16.63
N ASP A 321 15.88 -12.70 17.84
CA ASP A 321 15.70 -13.83 18.76
C ASP A 321 14.28 -14.40 18.73
N ASP A 322 13.28 -13.56 18.44
CA ASP A 322 11.87 -13.93 18.52
C ASP A 322 11.28 -14.34 17.17
N TRP A 323 11.89 -13.96 16.04
CA TRP A 323 11.39 -14.29 14.70
C TRP A 323 12.25 -15.35 14.01
N LYS A 324 11.64 -16.48 13.64
CA LYS A 324 12.27 -17.55 12.84
C LYS A 324 12.55 -17.11 11.41
N GLN A 325 11.68 -16.27 10.87
CA GLN A 325 11.79 -15.72 9.53
C GLN A 325 11.32 -14.27 9.54
N ILE A 326 11.93 -13.44 8.70
CA ILE A 326 11.57 -12.03 8.54
C ILE A 326 10.56 -11.89 7.39
N TRP A 327 10.92 -12.41 6.22
CA TRP A 327 10.15 -12.24 4.99
C TRP A 327 9.19 -13.42 4.74
N PRO A 328 8.07 -13.19 4.04
CA PRO A 328 7.23 -14.26 3.54
C PRO A 328 8.03 -15.21 2.68
N VAL A 329 7.89 -16.51 2.95
CA VAL A 329 8.24 -17.53 1.97
C VAL A 329 7.09 -17.52 0.97
N LYS A 330 7.38 -17.31 -0.32
CA LYS A 330 6.38 -17.49 -1.38
C LYS A 330 5.76 -18.87 -1.19
N LYS A 331 4.55 -18.94 -0.61
CA LYS A 331 3.69 -20.09 -0.83
C LYS A 331 3.43 -20.04 -2.32
N THR A 332 3.64 -21.15 -3.01
CA THR A 332 3.04 -21.43 -4.32
C THR A 332 1.51 -21.53 -4.17
N ALA A 333 0.92 -20.47 -3.65
CA ALA A 333 -0.49 -20.17 -3.64
C ALA A 333 -0.59 -18.89 -4.45
N THR A 334 -1.16 -19.05 -5.64
CA THR A 334 -1.60 -18.01 -6.56
C THR A 334 -2.55 -17.05 -5.84
N VAL A 335 -2.01 -16.10 -5.10
CA VAL A 335 -2.59 -14.76 -5.14
C VAL A 335 -1.86 -14.13 -6.30
N GLU A 336 -2.50 -14.17 -7.47
CA GLU A 336 -2.04 -13.34 -8.59
C GLU A 336 -1.95 -11.92 -8.03
N GLU A 337 -0.74 -11.37 -7.92
CA GLU A 337 -0.60 -9.92 -7.84
C GLU A 337 -1.42 -9.42 -9.01
N GLU A 338 -2.57 -8.76 -8.79
CA GLU A 338 -3.32 -8.10 -9.86
C GLU A 338 -2.32 -7.16 -10.53
N PRO A 339 -1.77 -7.54 -11.71
CA PRO A 339 -0.77 -6.73 -12.35
C PRO A 339 -1.44 -5.41 -12.69
N PHE A 340 -0.70 -4.31 -12.71
CA PHE A 340 -1.24 -3.02 -13.14
C PHE A 340 -2.18 -3.21 -14.35
N THR A 341 -3.43 -2.78 -14.19
CA THR A 341 -4.46 -2.94 -15.22
C THR A 341 -4.74 -1.59 -15.86
N LEU A 342 -5.02 -1.61 -17.16
CA LEU A 342 -5.43 -0.41 -17.89
C LEU A 342 -6.89 0.00 -17.64
N PRO A 343 -7.88 -0.86 -17.35
CA PRO A 343 -9.26 -0.39 -17.15
C PRO A 343 -9.38 0.66 -16.04
N GLY A 344 -10.21 1.68 -16.27
CA GLY A 344 -10.37 2.83 -15.37
C GLY A 344 -9.32 3.94 -15.54
N THR A 345 -8.39 3.81 -16.51
CA THR A 345 -7.26 4.75 -16.66
C THR A 345 -7.33 5.57 -17.95
N GLU A 346 -6.71 6.76 -17.94
CA GLU A 346 -6.61 7.66 -19.10
C GLU A 346 -5.18 8.14 -19.30
N TRP A 347 -4.74 8.20 -20.57
CA TRP A 347 -3.34 8.42 -20.93
C TRP A 347 -3.18 9.39 -22.10
N GLN A 348 -2.10 10.15 -22.07
CA GLN A 348 -1.65 10.94 -23.20
C GLN A 348 -0.75 10.12 -24.12
N VAL A 349 -1.03 10.14 -25.42
CA VAL A 349 -0.18 9.51 -26.42
C VAL A 349 1.02 10.41 -26.70
N LYS A 350 2.23 9.91 -26.45
CA LYS A 350 3.50 10.61 -26.67
C LYS A 350 4.22 10.17 -27.94
N GLU A 351 4.13 8.89 -28.29
CA GLU A 351 4.71 8.38 -29.54
C GLU A 351 3.74 7.45 -30.26
N ILE A 352 3.77 7.53 -31.59
CA ILE A 352 3.02 6.67 -32.51
C ILE A 352 4.01 6.09 -33.52
N ALA A 353 4.16 4.76 -33.52
CA ALA A 353 5.10 4.02 -34.36
C ALA A 353 6.56 4.51 -34.24
N GLY A 354 6.97 4.98 -33.06
CA GLY A 354 8.31 5.52 -32.80
C GLY A 354 8.53 6.97 -33.26
N LYS A 355 7.47 7.68 -33.68
CA LYS A 355 7.51 9.13 -33.94
C LYS A 355 6.77 9.88 -32.83
N GLN A 356 7.29 11.04 -32.43
CA GLN A 356 6.64 11.90 -31.45
C GLN A 356 5.26 12.35 -31.95
N ALA A 357 4.28 12.34 -31.05
CA ALA A 357 2.94 12.84 -31.32
C ALA A 357 2.92 14.37 -31.37
N GLU A 358 2.08 14.92 -32.23
CA GLU A 358 1.89 16.35 -32.45
C GLU A 358 1.36 17.02 -31.17
N ALA A 359 2.17 17.95 -30.62
CA ALA A 359 1.87 18.64 -29.37
C ALA A 359 0.52 19.38 -29.39
N LYS A 360 0.15 19.97 -30.53
CA LYS A 360 -1.12 20.71 -30.70
C LYS A 360 -2.34 19.80 -30.78
N GLY A 361 -2.16 18.52 -31.11
CA GLY A 361 -3.26 17.55 -31.20
C GLY A 361 -3.65 16.92 -29.87
N LYS A 362 -2.71 16.82 -28.91
CA LYS A 362 -2.89 16.17 -27.60
C LYS A 362 -3.72 14.87 -27.71
N ALA A 363 -3.21 13.87 -28.42
CA ALA A 363 -3.89 12.59 -28.54
C ALA A 363 -4.00 11.88 -27.18
N LEU A 364 -5.15 11.26 -26.92
CA LEU A 364 -5.53 10.68 -25.64
C LEU A 364 -6.21 9.32 -25.85
N ILE A 365 -6.03 8.41 -24.89
CA ILE A 365 -6.69 7.12 -24.83
C ILE A 365 -7.18 6.84 -23.42
N ARG A 366 -8.44 6.45 -23.29
CA ARG A 366 -9.10 6.04 -22.06
C ARG A 366 -9.52 4.59 -22.18
N PHE A 367 -9.15 3.78 -21.19
CA PHE A 367 -9.58 2.40 -21.07
C PHE A 367 -10.68 2.36 -20.00
N GLU A 368 -11.90 2.03 -20.42
CA GLU A 368 -13.05 1.98 -19.51
C GLU A 368 -13.09 0.62 -18.77
N GLU A 369 -13.72 0.59 -17.60
CA GLU A 369 -13.88 -0.64 -16.80
C GLU A 369 -14.68 -1.74 -17.51
N ASP A 370 -15.59 -1.37 -18.42
CA ASP A 370 -16.44 -2.30 -19.17
C ASP A 370 -15.78 -2.87 -20.43
N GLY A 371 -14.47 -2.65 -20.61
CA GLY A 371 -13.71 -3.11 -21.79
C GLY A 371 -13.88 -2.23 -23.02
N ARG A 372 -14.54 -1.07 -22.91
CA ARG A 372 -14.50 -0.05 -23.96
C ARG A 372 -13.19 0.71 -23.95
N VAL A 373 -12.84 1.24 -25.11
CA VAL A 373 -11.77 2.24 -25.25
C VAL A 373 -12.33 3.48 -25.92
N THR A 374 -12.05 4.64 -25.36
CA THR A 374 -12.46 5.93 -25.90
C THR A 374 -11.25 6.86 -25.99
N GLY A 375 -11.35 7.94 -26.76
CA GLY A 375 -10.27 8.93 -26.79
C GLY A 375 -10.31 9.83 -28.01
N HIS A 376 -9.18 10.48 -28.24
CA HIS A 376 -8.99 11.39 -29.37
C HIS A 376 -7.64 11.14 -30.03
N THR A 377 -7.62 11.02 -31.34
CA THR A 377 -6.40 10.74 -32.13
C THR A 377 -5.53 11.98 -32.39
N GLY A 378 -5.97 13.13 -31.90
CA GLY A 378 -5.40 14.46 -32.18
C GLY A 378 -6.17 15.26 -33.23
N CYS A 379 -6.90 14.58 -34.12
CA CYS A 379 -7.82 15.21 -35.09
C CYS A 379 -9.28 14.77 -34.88
N ASN A 380 -9.50 13.47 -34.64
CA ASN A 380 -10.84 12.91 -34.52
C ASN A 380 -11.01 12.12 -33.21
N PRO A 381 -12.20 12.19 -32.58
CA PRO A 381 -12.56 11.28 -31.51
C PRO A 381 -12.66 9.85 -32.04
N PHE A 382 -12.36 8.87 -31.18
CA PHE A 382 -12.57 7.46 -31.48
C PHE A 382 -13.25 6.73 -30.31
N THR A 383 -13.90 5.63 -30.64
CA THR A 383 -14.50 4.69 -29.69
C THR A 383 -14.31 3.27 -30.20
N GLY A 384 -14.20 2.31 -29.30
CA GLY A 384 -14.13 0.91 -29.65
C GLY A 384 -14.09 0.04 -28.41
N THR A 385 -13.55 -1.15 -28.56
CA THR A 385 -13.37 -2.11 -27.46
C THR A 385 -11.90 -2.52 -27.36
N ALA A 386 -11.50 -2.92 -26.17
CA ALA A 386 -10.22 -3.51 -25.89
C ALA A 386 -10.45 -4.80 -25.08
N THR A 387 -9.84 -5.90 -25.53
CA THR A 387 -9.77 -7.12 -24.72
C THR A 387 -8.46 -7.08 -23.94
N LEU A 388 -8.57 -7.16 -22.62
CA LEU A 388 -7.45 -7.20 -21.70
C LEU A 388 -7.45 -8.52 -20.93
N ALA A 389 -6.27 -9.13 -20.84
CA ALA A 389 -6.01 -10.30 -20.02
C ALA A 389 -4.51 -10.32 -19.69
N ASP A 390 -4.15 -10.15 -18.42
CA ASP A 390 -2.76 -9.98 -17.97
C ASP A 390 -2.07 -8.81 -18.70
N ASP A 391 -0.91 -9.05 -19.32
CA ASP A 391 -0.19 -8.09 -20.16
C ASP A 391 -0.73 -8.03 -21.60
N LYS A 392 -1.69 -8.89 -21.96
CA LYS A 392 -2.25 -8.93 -23.32
C LYS A 392 -3.28 -7.84 -23.48
N LEU A 393 -3.14 -7.12 -24.60
CA LEU A 393 -4.06 -6.07 -25.01
C LEU A 393 -4.32 -6.23 -26.50
N LYS A 394 -5.60 -6.32 -26.87
CA LYS A 394 -6.01 -6.30 -28.26
C LYS A 394 -7.16 -5.33 -28.44
N PHE A 395 -6.98 -4.35 -29.31
CA PHE A 395 -8.10 -3.50 -29.73
C PHE A 395 -9.02 -4.28 -30.67
N GLY A 396 -10.32 -4.14 -30.44
CA GLY A 396 -11.35 -4.40 -31.44
C GLY A 396 -11.40 -3.28 -32.49
N PRO A 397 -12.37 -3.33 -33.41
CA PRO A 397 -12.54 -2.27 -34.39
C PRO A 397 -12.73 -0.90 -33.72
N LEU A 398 -11.92 0.08 -34.11
CA LEU A 398 -12.04 1.46 -33.61
C LEU A 398 -12.87 2.28 -34.61
N ALA A 399 -14.01 2.79 -34.15
CA ALA A 399 -14.83 3.73 -34.89
C ALA A 399 -14.34 5.16 -34.65
N THR A 400 -14.28 5.97 -35.71
CA THR A 400 -13.88 7.38 -35.63
C THR A 400 -14.72 8.23 -36.58
N THR A 401 -14.68 9.55 -36.40
CA THR A 401 -15.25 10.51 -37.34
C THR A 401 -14.20 10.98 -38.34
N ARG A 402 -14.61 11.60 -39.46
CA ARG A 402 -13.70 12.14 -40.49
C ARG A 402 -13.83 13.65 -40.60
N ARG A 403 -13.56 14.37 -39.51
CA ARG A 403 -13.49 15.84 -39.53
C ARG A 403 -12.20 16.29 -40.23
N ALA A 404 -12.29 17.44 -40.91
CA ALA A 404 -11.13 18.06 -41.51
C ALA A 404 -10.27 18.73 -40.43
N CYS A 405 -8.97 18.44 -40.45
CA CYS A 405 -7.96 19.06 -39.60
C CYS A 405 -6.74 19.42 -40.46
N LYS A 406 -5.72 19.99 -39.83
CA LYS A 406 -4.43 20.18 -40.48
C LYS A 406 -3.84 18.84 -40.97
N PRO A 407 -3.12 18.82 -42.10
CA PRO A 407 -2.61 17.58 -42.70
C PRO A 407 -1.79 16.71 -41.73
N GLU A 408 -1.02 17.31 -40.84
CA GLU A 408 -0.16 16.59 -39.89
C GLU A 408 -1.01 15.83 -38.84
N LEU A 409 -2.07 16.47 -38.34
CA LEU A 409 -3.00 15.84 -37.40
C LEU A 409 -3.85 14.75 -38.06
N LEU A 410 -4.18 14.91 -39.34
CA LEU A 410 -4.87 13.88 -40.11
C LEU A 410 -3.96 12.65 -40.32
N GLN A 411 -2.69 12.87 -40.69
CA GLN A 411 -1.70 11.80 -40.82
C GLN A 411 -1.47 11.07 -39.50
N GLN A 412 -1.34 11.81 -38.40
CA GLN A 412 -1.26 11.23 -37.06
C GLN A 412 -2.48 10.36 -36.76
N ALA A 413 -3.70 10.87 -37.02
CA ALA A 413 -4.92 10.15 -36.72
C ALA A 413 -5.04 8.83 -37.49
N VAL A 414 -4.70 8.84 -38.79
CA VAL A 414 -4.65 7.62 -39.60
C VAL A 414 -3.61 6.66 -39.04
N LYS A 415 -2.41 7.14 -38.70
CA LYS A 415 -1.34 6.28 -38.20
C LYS A 415 -1.67 5.67 -36.84
N PHE A 416 -2.31 6.41 -35.95
CA PHE A 416 -2.76 5.94 -34.65
C PHE A 416 -3.71 4.74 -34.78
N LEU A 417 -4.69 4.81 -35.68
CA LEU A 417 -5.65 3.72 -35.91
C LEU A 417 -4.96 2.49 -36.52
N GLU A 418 -4.10 2.69 -37.52
CA GLU A 418 -3.34 1.62 -38.18
C GLU A 418 -2.46 0.83 -37.20
N VAL A 419 -1.76 1.51 -36.28
CA VAL A 419 -0.87 0.81 -35.33
C VAL A 419 -1.60 0.21 -34.15
N SER A 420 -2.77 0.77 -33.78
CA SER A 420 -3.63 0.19 -32.75
C SER A 420 -4.05 -1.24 -33.12
N GLU A 421 -4.33 -1.53 -34.39
CA GLU A 421 -4.67 -2.89 -34.87
C GLU A 421 -3.55 -3.92 -34.66
N GLN A 422 -2.31 -3.47 -34.51
CA GLN A 422 -1.13 -4.32 -34.34
C GLN A 422 -0.81 -4.61 -32.87
N VAL A 423 -1.42 -3.88 -31.93
CA VAL A 423 -1.18 -4.05 -30.49
C VAL A 423 -1.63 -5.43 -30.04
N ARG A 424 -0.76 -6.12 -29.30
CA ARG A 424 -1.00 -7.45 -28.74
C ARG A 424 -0.73 -7.53 -27.24
N ARG A 425 0.11 -6.63 -26.72
CA ARG A 425 0.44 -6.54 -25.30
C ARG A 425 0.73 -5.12 -24.89
N PHE A 426 0.74 -4.86 -23.59
CA PHE A 426 1.27 -3.64 -23.01
C PHE A 426 2.37 -3.96 -22.00
N VAL A 427 3.25 -3.01 -21.77
CA VAL A 427 4.22 -3.05 -20.67
C VAL A 427 4.27 -1.68 -20.01
N VAL A 428 4.43 -1.66 -18.69
CA VAL A 428 4.70 -0.45 -17.93
C VAL A 428 6.21 -0.36 -17.73
N ASP A 429 6.82 0.75 -18.12
CA ASP A 429 8.24 0.97 -17.85
C ASP A 429 8.47 1.58 -16.46
N LYS A 430 9.74 1.62 -16.05
CA LYS A 430 10.18 2.17 -14.75
C LYS A 430 9.83 3.65 -14.53
N ASN A 431 9.45 4.38 -15.58
CA ASN A 431 9.04 5.78 -15.50
C ASN A 431 7.52 5.91 -15.52
N GLY A 432 6.79 4.81 -15.38
CA GLY A 432 5.34 4.77 -15.40
C GLY A 432 4.70 5.08 -16.74
N GLN A 433 5.45 4.93 -17.84
CA GLN A 433 4.90 5.05 -19.17
C GLN A 433 4.41 3.68 -19.63
N VAL A 434 3.28 3.66 -20.32
CA VAL A 434 2.72 2.45 -20.91
C VAL A 434 3.19 2.36 -22.36
N GLN A 435 3.84 1.25 -22.72
CA GLN A 435 4.13 0.93 -24.12
C GLN A 435 3.17 -0.13 -24.62
N LEU A 436 2.44 0.18 -25.68
CA LEU A 436 1.60 -0.78 -26.38
C LEU A 436 2.43 -1.41 -27.49
N LEU A 437 2.65 -2.72 -27.40
CA LEU A 437 3.59 -3.46 -28.24
C LEU A 437 2.85 -4.40 -29.18
N ASN A 438 3.42 -4.62 -30.37
CA ASN A 438 2.96 -5.66 -31.29
C ASN A 438 3.50 -7.05 -30.90
N SER A 439 3.17 -8.08 -31.69
CA SER A 439 3.62 -9.46 -31.47
C SER A 439 5.14 -9.66 -31.54
N SER A 440 5.88 -8.78 -32.22
CA SER A 440 7.34 -8.81 -32.29
C SER A 440 8.02 -8.01 -31.17
N GLY A 441 7.24 -7.46 -30.22
CA GLY A 441 7.75 -6.63 -29.13
C GLY A 441 8.09 -5.18 -29.52
N LYS A 442 7.74 -4.74 -30.74
CA LYS A 442 7.97 -3.35 -31.19
C LYS A 442 6.88 -2.43 -30.62
N SER A 443 7.28 -1.26 -30.12
CA SER A 443 6.35 -0.24 -29.62
C SER A 443 5.54 0.39 -30.75
N MET A 444 4.22 0.24 -30.65
CA MET A 444 3.22 0.85 -31.53
C MET A 444 2.76 2.20 -30.98
N LEU A 445 2.51 2.27 -29.68
CA LEU A 445 2.14 3.49 -28.97
C LEU A 445 2.95 3.59 -27.67
N ARG A 446 3.40 4.81 -27.34
CA ARG A 446 3.93 5.13 -26.01
C ARG A 446 3.00 6.13 -25.36
N LEU A 447 2.50 5.78 -24.18
CA LEU A 447 1.55 6.54 -23.42
C LEU A 447 2.20 7.04 -22.13
N SER A 448 1.90 8.27 -21.74
CA SER A 448 2.29 8.80 -20.44
C SER A 448 1.05 9.08 -19.60
N PRO A 449 1.17 9.06 -18.26
CA PRO A 449 0.14 9.62 -17.40
C PRO A 449 -0.19 11.04 -17.85
N ILE A 450 -1.45 11.42 -17.77
CA ILE A 450 -1.85 12.80 -18.01
C ILE A 450 -1.34 13.61 -16.82
N LEU A 451 -0.33 14.44 -17.07
CA LEU A 451 0.13 15.44 -16.13
C LEU A 451 -0.54 16.73 -16.57
N GLU A 452 -1.47 17.25 -15.78
CA GLU A 452 -1.96 18.60 -16.05
C GLU A 452 -0.80 19.58 -15.97
N GLU A 453 -0.57 20.34 -17.05
CA GLU A 453 0.27 21.53 -17.00
C GLU A 453 -0.40 22.49 -16.01
N LYS A 454 0.31 22.85 -14.93
CA LYS A 454 -0.14 23.92 -14.03
C LYS A 454 -0.53 25.13 -14.89
N PRO A 455 -1.69 25.76 -14.67
CA PRO A 455 -1.93 27.08 -15.23
C PRO A 455 -0.77 27.98 -14.79
N ALA A 456 -0.20 28.71 -15.75
CA ALA A 456 0.86 29.68 -15.50
C ALA A 456 0.42 30.76 -14.51
#